data_AF-A0A4P5U8T2-F1
#
_entry.id   AF-A0A4P5U8T2-F1
#
_cell.length_a   1.000
_cell.length_b   1.000
_cell.length_c   1.000
_cell.angle_alpha   90.00
_cell.angle_beta   90.00
_cell.angle_gamma   90.00
#
_symmetry.space_group_name_H-M   'P 1'
#
loop_
_entity.id
_entity.type
_entity.pdbx_description
1 polymer ?
#
loop_
_entity_poly.entity_id
_entity_poly.type
_entity_poly.pdbx_seq_one_letter_code
_entity_poly.pdbx_strand_id
1 'polypeptide(L)'
;MAKKAPRRTAERILEVSLALFNRFGEPNVSTTLISHELSISPGNLYYHYPAKEALVNALFDRFERDIDALLGASDGVQNVEDAWFFLHSLFELIWQYRFLYRDLNDLLSKNRRLETHLKSVLIHKTAAFKSLLQGMSRAGALQMDGSSVDTTAQCMVVVLSYWLSFEYVQNPRSALEPDRGQAALVRGALHVLNLLLPYLEPDQRLHLRTLAQAYQTQTDQA
;
A
#
# COMPACT_ATOMS: atom_id res chain seq x y z
N MET A 1 -28.12 -10.86 28.41
CA MET A 1 -27.26 -10.05 27.52
C MET A 1 -26.06 -10.90 27.13
N ALA A 2 -25.93 -11.30 25.87
CA ALA A 2 -24.86 -12.19 25.42
C ALA A 2 -23.50 -11.46 25.50
N LYS A 3 -22.57 -12.01 26.28
CA LYS A 3 -21.19 -11.51 26.44
C LYS A 3 -20.50 -11.57 25.08
N LYS A 4 -20.36 -10.43 24.37
CA LYS A 4 -19.66 -10.36 23.07
C LYS A 4 -18.23 -10.89 23.27
N ALA A 5 -17.84 -11.87 22.46
CA ALA A 5 -16.57 -12.59 22.59
C ALA A 5 -15.36 -11.64 22.54
N PRO A 6 -14.31 -11.88 23.36
CA PRO A 6 -13.14 -11.00 23.50
C PRO A 6 -12.39 -10.73 22.19
N ARG A 7 -12.43 -11.67 21.23
CA ARG A 7 -11.82 -11.48 19.89
C ARG A 7 -12.42 -10.30 19.11
N ARG A 8 -13.74 -10.09 19.23
CA ARG A 8 -14.43 -8.98 18.54
C ARG A 8 -14.04 -7.61 19.09
N THR A 9 -13.64 -7.53 20.37
CA THR A 9 -13.20 -6.27 20.98
C THR A 9 -11.79 -5.92 20.52
N ALA A 10 -10.86 -6.87 20.52
CA ALA A 10 -9.51 -6.67 20.01
C ALA A 10 -9.50 -6.24 18.53
N GLU A 11 -10.32 -6.90 17.69
CA GLU A 11 -10.47 -6.55 16.27
C GLU A 11 -11.02 -5.13 16.09
N ARG A 12 -12.10 -4.77 16.80
CA ARG A 12 -12.66 -3.41 16.78
C ARG A 12 -11.64 -2.36 17.22
N ILE A 13 -10.81 -2.67 18.21
CA ILE A 13 -9.74 -1.75 18.64
C ILE A 13 -8.77 -1.47 17.49
N LEU A 14 -8.36 -2.51 16.75
CA LEU A 14 -7.47 -2.34 15.60
C LEU A 14 -8.12 -1.58 14.44
N GLU A 15 -9.38 -1.88 14.13
CA GLU A 15 -10.13 -1.17 13.06
C GLU A 15 -10.22 0.34 13.34
N VAL A 16 -10.61 0.70 14.57
CA VAL A 16 -10.71 2.12 14.96
C VAL A 16 -9.33 2.77 15.03
N SER A 17 -8.32 2.05 15.54
CA SER A 17 -6.94 2.54 15.58
C SER A 17 -6.41 2.80 14.17
N LEU A 18 -6.64 1.90 13.21
CA LEU A 18 -6.26 2.07 11.81
C LEU A 18 -6.94 3.31 11.21
N ALA A 19 -8.25 3.47 11.42
CA ALA A 19 -8.99 4.62 10.92
C ALA A 19 -8.45 5.95 11.50
N LEU A 20 -8.22 6.00 12.81
CA LEU A 20 -7.69 7.18 13.49
C LEU A 20 -6.25 7.48 13.05
N PHE A 21 -5.37 6.47 12.96
CA PHE A 21 -4.00 6.65 12.49
C PHE A 21 -3.98 7.17 11.06
N ASN A 22 -4.76 6.56 10.15
CA ASN A 22 -4.87 7.04 8.78
C ASN A 22 -5.35 8.49 8.70
N ARG A 23 -6.33 8.87 9.52
CA ARG A 23 -6.91 10.22 9.51
C ARG A 23 -6.00 11.28 10.12
N PHE A 24 -5.38 11.00 11.27
CA PHE A 24 -4.73 12.02 12.09
C PHE A 24 -3.20 11.96 12.13
N GLY A 25 -2.56 10.86 11.70
CA GLY A 25 -1.16 10.62 12.07
C GLY A 25 -1.08 9.66 13.25
N GLU A 26 -0.29 8.60 13.15
CA GLU A 26 0.02 7.77 14.33
C GLU A 26 0.54 8.63 15.51
N PRO A 27 1.43 9.63 15.28
CA PRO A 27 1.95 10.44 16.39
C PRO A 27 0.87 11.26 17.12
N ASN A 28 -0.21 11.61 16.43
CA ASN A 28 -1.28 12.47 16.95
C ASN A 28 -2.43 11.70 17.60
N VAL A 29 -2.37 10.37 17.64
CA VAL A 29 -3.43 9.53 18.21
C VAL A 29 -2.95 8.89 19.52
N SER A 30 -3.69 9.16 20.59
CA SER A 30 -3.44 8.57 21.92
C SER A 30 -4.34 7.35 22.17
N THR A 31 -3.92 6.45 23.07
CA THR A 31 -4.77 5.33 23.54
C THR A 31 -6.04 5.81 24.23
N THR A 32 -6.01 6.98 24.87
CA THR A 32 -7.19 7.65 25.43
C THR A 32 -8.20 8.02 24.35
N LEU A 33 -7.74 8.63 23.24
CA LEU A 33 -8.59 8.96 22.11
C LEU A 33 -9.24 7.71 21.51
N ILE A 34 -8.46 6.64 21.30
CA ILE A 34 -8.97 5.36 20.78
C ILE A 34 -10.03 4.77 21.72
N SER A 35 -9.78 4.78 23.03
CA SER A 35 -10.73 4.26 24.02
C SER A 35 -12.03 5.06 24.04
N HIS A 36 -11.93 6.39 23.93
CA HIS A 36 -13.08 7.30 23.84
C HIS A 36 -13.91 7.04 22.59
N GLU A 37 -13.27 6.95 21.41
CA GLU A 37 -13.94 6.67 20.14
C GLU A 37 -14.71 5.33 20.18
N LEU A 38 -14.16 4.32 20.84
CA LEU A 38 -14.78 3.01 21.00
C LEU A 38 -15.83 2.92 22.12
N SER A 39 -15.98 3.97 22.92
CA SER A 39 -16.77 3.97 24.16
C SER A 39 -16.41 2.82 25.11
N ILE A 40 -15.11 2.59 25.31
CA ILE A 40 -14.57 1.60 26.26
C ILE A 40 -13.67 2.26 27.32
N SER A 41 -13.46 1.60 28.45
CA SER A 41 -12.50 2.09 29.44
C SER A 41 -11.06 1.93 28.92
N PRO A 42 -10.12 2.82 29.31
CA PRO A 42 -8.69 2.65 29.00
C PRO A 42 -8.16 1.29 29.45
N GLY A 43 -8.59 0.79 30.61
CA GLY A 43 -8.20 -0.53 31.12
C GLY A 43 -8.60 -1.68 30.19
N ASN A 44 -9.74 -1.57 29.49
CA ASN A 44 -10.15 -2.58 28.49
C ASN A 44 -9.23 -2.55 27.27
N LEU A 45 -8.83 -1.36 26.80
CA LEU A 45 -7.82 -1.24 25.74
C LEU A 45 -6.49 -1.86 26.18
N TYR A 46 -5.98 -1.48 27.37
CA TYR A 46 -4.71 -1.98 27.90
C TYR A 46 -4.69 -3.50 28.13
N TYR A 47 -5.85 -4.10 28.44
CA TYR A 47 -5.98 -5.55 28.53
C TYR A 47 -5.66 -6.26 27.21
N HIS A 48 -6.02 -5.66 26.07
CA HIS A 48 -5.77 -6.22 24.73
C HIS A 48 -4.44 -5.75 24.12
N TYR A 49 -4.11 -4.47 24.31
CA TYR A 49 -2.94 -3.82 23.72
C TYR A 49 -2.25 -2.98 24.81
N PRO A 50 -1.18 -3.48 25.45
CA PRO A 50 -0.58 -2.84 26.63
C PRO A 50 0.09 -1.49 26.32
N ALA A 51 0.37 -1.20 25.05
CA ALA A 51 0.95 0.06 24.59
C ALA A 51 0.47 0.39 23.18
N LYS A 52 0.61 1.66 22.77
CA LYS A 52 0.33 2.11 21.40
C LYS A 52 1.16 1.34 20.37
N GLU A 53 2.41 1.03 20.71
CA GLU A 53 3.30 0.21 19.88
C GLU A 53 2.73 -1.20 19.60
N ALA A 54 1.99 -1.80 20.54
CA ALA A 54 1.35 -3.08 20.33
C ALA A 54 0.23 -3.02 19.27
N LEU A 55 -0.47 -1.89 19.17
CA LEU A 55 -1.45 -1.64 18.10
C LEU A 55 -0.75 -1.51 16.74
N VAL A 56 0.32 -0.71 16.69
CA VAL A 56 1.13 -0.52 15.47
C VAL A 56 1.68 -1.85 14.98
N ASN A 57 2.27 -2.65 15.86
CA ASN A 57 2.79 -3.99 15.53
C ASN A 57 1.68 -4.90 14.98
N ALA A 58 0.51 -4.94 15.62
CA ALA A 58 -0.58 -5.79 15.18
C ALA A 58 -1.19 -5.34 13.83
N LEU A 59 -1.23 -4.03 13.56
CA LEU A 59 -1.63 -3.49 12.26
C LEU A 59 -0.58 -3.78 11.19
N PHE A 60 0.71 -3.65 11.52
CA PHE A 60 1.79 -3.99 10.62
C PHE A 60 1.78 -5.49 10.28
N ASP A 61 1.54 -6.37 11.24
CA ASP A 61 1.42 -7.81 11.00
C ASP A 61 0.24 -8.15 10.08
N ARG A 62 -0.87 -7.39 10.14
CA ARG A 62 -1.98 -7.53 9.18
C ARG A 62 -1.55 -7.08 7.79
N PHE A 63 -0.97 -5.90 7.69
CA PHE A 63 -0.44 -5.37 6.44
C PHE A 63 0.59 -6.32 5.78
N GLU A 64 1.52 -6.88 6.54
CA GLU A 64 2.55 -7.81 6.05
C GLU A 64 1.91 -9.07 5.44
N ARG A 65 0.91 -9.67 6.12
CA ARG A 65 0.18 -10.81 5.56
C ARG A 65 -0.60 -10.45 4.30
N ASP A 66 -1.31 -9.32 4.32
CA ASP A 66 -2.15 -8.88 3.21
C ASP A 66 -1.29 -8.55 1.98
N ILE A 67 -0.12 -7.92 2.18
CA ILE A 67 0.79 -7.58 1.08
C ILE A 67 1.49 -8.81 0.54
N ASP A 68 1.97 -9.73 1.38
CA ASP A 68 2.62 -10.96 0.91
C ASP A 68 1.65 -11.83 0.09
N ALA A 69 0.39 -11.93 0.50
CA ALA A 69 -0.65 -12.63 -0.26
C ALA A 69 -0.87 -12.01 -1.64
N LEU A 70 -0.92 -10.67 -1.70
CA LEU A 70 -1.11 -9.95 -2.96
C LEU A 70 0.13 -10.04 -3.86
N LEU A 71 1.34 -9.93 -3.30
CA LEU A 71 2.59 -10.07 -4.03
C LEU A 71 2.73 -11.46 -4.66
N GLY A 72 2.17 -12.51 -4.04
CA GLY A 72 2.10 -13.86 -4.64
C GLY A 72 1.34 -13.93 -5.96
N ALA A 73 0.50 -12.95 -6.29
CA ALA A 73 -0.20 -12.88 -7.57
C ALA A 73 0.70 -12.43 -8.75
N SER A 74 1.93 -11.98 -8.49
CA SER A 74 2.85 -11.49 -9.54
C SER A 74 3.15 -12.52 -10.62
N ASP A 75 3.13 -13.81 -10.27
CA ASP A 75 3.44 -14.91 -11.19
C ASP A 75 2.38 -15.07 -12.30
N GLY A 76 1.17 -14.55 -12.08
CA GLY A 76 0.07 -14.56 -13.03
C GLY A 76 0.10 -13.40 -14.04
N VAL A 77 1.01 -12.44 -13.90
CA VAL A 77 1.03 -11.24 -14.74
C VAL A 77 1.70 -11.51 -16.08
N GLN A 78 0.96 -11.37 -17.17
CA GLN A 78 1.42 -11.68 -18.53
C GLN A 78 1.39 -10.48 -19.46
N ASN A 79 0.54 -9.49 -19.20
CA ASN A 79 0.39 -8.31 -20.05
C ASN A 79 0.18 -7.02 -19.22
N VAL A 80 0.01 -5.89 -19.90
CA VAL A 80 -0.20 -4.58 -19.25
C VAL A 80 -1.49 -4.51 -18.44
N GLU A 81 -2.55 -5.18 -18.87
CA GLU A 81 -3.84 -5.21 -18.16
C GLU A 81 -3.72 -5.96 -16.83
N ASP A 82 -3.07 -7.13 -16.83
CA ASP A 82 -2.78 -7.88 -15.61
C ASP A 82 -1.90 -7.05 -14.66
N ALA A 83 -0.87 -6.39 -15.20
CA ALA A 83 0.02 -5.52 -14.42
C ALA A 83 -0.72 -4.32 -13.83
N TRP A 84 -1.69 -3.76 -14.56
CA TRP A 84 -2.57 -2.71 -14.08
C TRP A 84 -3.39 -3.19 -12.88
N PHE A 85 -4.08 -4.33 -12.98
CA PHE A 85 -4.88 -4.86 -11.87
C PHE A 85 -4.03 -5.20 -10.64
N PHE A 86 -2.86 -5.78 -10.85
CA PHE A 86 -1.90 -6.06 -9.79
C PHE A 86 -1.46 -4.78 -9.06
N LEU A 87 -1.07 -3.74 -9.80
CA LEU A 87 -0.64 -2.47 -9.24
C LEU A 87 -1.78 -1.73 -8.55
N HIS A 88 -2.98 -1.72 -9.14
CA HIS A 88 -4.14 -1.09 -8.54
C HIS A 88 -4.44 -1.70 -7.17
N SER A 89 -4.46 -3.04 -7.09
CA SER A 89 -4.66 -3.77 -5.84
C SER A 89 -3.57 -3.43 -4.80
N LEU A 90 -2.31 -3.28 -5.23
CA LEU A 90 -1.22 -2.89 -4.33
C LEU A 90 -1.42 -1.48 -3.78
N PHE A 91 -1.83 -0.55 -4.63
CA PHE A 91 -2.11 0.83 -4.22
C PHE A 91 -3.33 0.91 -3.28
N GLU A 92 -4.38 0.13 -3.50
CA GLU A 92 -5.53 0.04 -2.59
C GLU A 92 -5.11 -0.46 -1.20
N LEU A 93 -4.27 -1.50 -1.15
CA LEU A 93 -3.75 -2.00 0.13
C LEU A 93 -2.86 -0.96 0.82
N ILE A 94 -1.98 -0.31 0.07
CA ILE A 94 -1.12 0.78 0.59
C ILE A 94 -2.00 1.91 1.13
N TRP A 95 -3.10 2.25 0.46
CA TRP A 95 -4.04 3.26 0.91
C TRP A 95 -4.77 2.88 2.20
N GLN A 96 -5.18 1.60 2.31
CA GLN A 96 -5.82 1.06 3.51
C GLN A 96 -4.90 1.19 4.74
N TYR A 97 -3.59 1.02 4.57
CA TYR A 97 -2.58 1.13 5.63
C TYR A 97 -1.69 2.39 5.49
N ARG A 98 -2.19 3.46 4.87
CA ARG A 98 -1.38 4.64 4.48
C ARG A 98 -0.65 5.34 5.62
N PHE A 99 -1.10 5.20 6.86
CA PHE A 99 -0.37 5.71 8.02
C PHE A 99 1.06 5.14 8.12
N LEU A 100 1.26 3.86 7.73
CA LEU A 100 2.58 3.22 7.75
C LEU A 100 3.56 3.97 6.84
N TYR A 101 3.11 4.35 5.64
CA TYR A 101 3.93 5.02 4.64
C TYR A 101 4.14 6.50 4.95
N ARG A 102 3.12 7.18 5.52
CA ARG A 102 3.22 8.58 5.93
C ARG A 102 4.20 8.76 7.10
N ASP A 103 4.09 7.90 8.11
CA ASP A 103 4.80 8.05 9.38
C ASP A 103 6.04 7.13 9.44
N LEU A 104 6.47 6.56 8.30
CA LEU A 104 7.44 5.47 8.21
C LEU A 104 8.74 5.74 8.97
N ASN A 105 9.38 6.88 8.73
CA ASN A 105 10.67 7.21 9.36
C ASN A 105 10.54 7.27 10.90
N ASP A 106 9.45 7.86 11.41
CA ASP A 106 9.20 7.96 12.84
C ASP A 106 8.92 6.58 13.45
N LEU A 107 8.07 5.78 12.79
CA LEU A 107 7.76 4.41 13.19
C LEU A 107 9.03 3.55 13.26
N LEU A 108 9.90 3.63 12.25
CA LEU A 108 11.15 2.88 12.18
C LEU A 108 12.13 3.29 13.29
N SER A 109 12.23 4.59 13.60
CA SER A 109 13.14 5.09 14.64
C SER A 109 12.79 4.61 16.05
N LYS A 110 11.53 4.25 16.29
CA LYS A 110 10.99 3.87 17.61
C LYS A 110 10.69 2.39 17.74
N ASN A 111 10.72 1.62 16.64
CA ASN A 111 10.28 0.23 16.61
C ASN A 111 11.22 -0.65 15.77
N ARG A 112 12.14 -1.34 16.45
CA ARG A 112 13.15 -2.21 15.83
C ARG A 112 12.55 -3.44 15.12
N ARG A 113 11.38 -3.90 15.57
CA ARG A 113 10.67 -5.01 14.91
C ARG A 113 10.20 -4.57 13.52
N LEU A 114 9.54 -3.41 13.43
CA LEU A 114 9.13 -2.83 12.16
C LEU A 114 10.33 -2.61 11.22
N GLU A 115 11.46 -2.14 11.74
CA GLU A 115 12.69 -1.98 10.94
C GLU A 115 13.14 -3.27 10.26
N THR A 116 13.08 -4.39 10.97
CA THR A 116 13.50 -5.69 10.42
C THR A 116 12.49 -6.20 9.40
N HIS A 117 11.19 -6.16 9.73
CA HIS A 117 10.16 -6.70 8.86
C HIS A 117 9.95 -5.85 7.59
N LEU A 118 10.06 -4.52 7.68
CA LEU A 118 9.93 -3.67 6.51
C LEU A 118 11.02 -3.95 5.46
N LYS A 119 12.24 -4.29 5.89
CA LYS A 119 13.30 -4.76 4.98
C LYS A 119 12.86 -6.02 4.23
N SER A 120 12.21 -6.96 4.92
CA SER A 120 11.62 -8.15 4.28
C SER A 120 10.54 -7.79 3.26
N VAL A 121 9.63 -6.87 3.60
CA VAL A 121 8.59 -6.38 2.68
C VAL A 121 9.20 -5.78 1.40
N LEU A 122 10.29 -5.01 1.51
CA LEU A 122 10.97 -4.45 0.34
C LEU A 122 11.63 -5.53 -0.54
N ILE A 123 12.20 -6.57 0.09
CA ILE A 123 12.77 -7.72 -0.62
C ILE A 123 11.67 -8.47 -1.37
N HIS A 124 10.54 -8.78 -0.71
CA HIS A 124 9.41 -9.47 -1.32
C HIS A 124 8.79 -8.66 -2.46
N LYS A 125 8.59 -7.35 -2.26
CA LYS A 125 8.15 -6.45 -3.34
C LYS A 125 9.08 -6.54 -4.53
N THR A 126 10.38 -6.37 -4.31
CA THR A 126 11.37 -6.45 -5.39
C THR A 126 11.28 -7.78 -6.14
N ALA A 127 11.18 -8.90 -5.42
CA ALA A 127 11.06 -10.22 -6.03
C ALA A 127 9.78 -10.35 -6.88
N ALA A 128 8.64 -9.88 -6.37
CA ALA A 128 7.37 -9.89 -7.10
C ALA A 128 7.40 -9.03 -8.37
N PHE A 129 7.98 -7.82 -8.30
CA PHE A 129 8.16 -6.98 -9.49
C PHE A 129 9.09 -7.61 -10.52
N LYS A 130 10.15 -8.32 -10.11
CA LYS A 130 10.97 -9.11 -11.03
C LYS A 130 10.17 -10.25 -11.66
N SER A 131 9.37 -10.98 -10.88
CA SER A 131 8.52 -12.07 -11.41
C SER A 131 7.51 -11.54 -12.43
N LEU A 132 6.86 -10.42 -12.13
CA LEU A 132 5.96 -9.71 -13.04
C LEU A 132 6.66 -9.38 -14.37
N LEU A 133 7.85 -8.76 -14.32
CA LEU A 133 8.60 -8.37 -15.52
C LEU A 133 9.01 -9.59 -16.35
N GLN A 134 9.39 -10.70 -15.68
CA GLN A 134 9.71 -11.96 -16.34
C GLN A 134 8.48 -12.64 -16.94
N GLY A 135 7.33 -12.56 -16.28
CA GLY A 135 6.03 -13.05 -16.79
C GLY A 135 5.65 -12.34 -18.08
N MET A 136 5.69 -11.00 -18.06
CA MET A 136 5.43 -10.17 -19.24
C MET A 136 6.44 -10.43 -20.37
N SER A 137 7.73 -10.61 -20.06
CA SER A 137 8.73 -10.92 -21.08
C SER A 137 8.49 -12.29 -21.73
N ARG A 138 8.17 -13.33 -20.94
CA ARG A 138 7.85 -14.68 -21.45
C ARG A 138 6.60 -14.68 -22.33
N ALA A 139 5.62 -13.84 -22.02
CA ALA A 139 4.41 -13.66 -22.81
C ALA A 139 4.61 -12.79 -24.06
N GLY A 140 5.81 -12.22 -24.26
CA GLY A 140 6.10 -11.33 -25.38
C GLY A 140 5.45 -9.95 -25.24
N ALA A 141 5.08 -9.52 -24.03
CA ALA A 141 4.49 -8.20 -23.79
C ALA A 141 5.55 -7.08 -23.69
N LEU A 142 6.78 -7.43 -23.33
CA LEU A 142 7.92 -6.51 -23.28
C LEU A 142 9.24 -7.21 -23.65
N GLN A 143 10.19 -6.42 -24.14
CA GLN A 143 11.57 -6.83 -24.39
C GLN A 143 12.49 -6.07 -23.45
N MET A 144 13.14 -6.82 -22.56
CA MET A 144 14.06 -6.23 -21.59
C MET A 144 15.19 -7.22 -21.32
N ASP A 145 16.41 -6.70 -21.29
CA ASP A 145 17.59 -7.50 -20.96
C ASP A 145 17.65 -7.74 -19.44
N GLY A 146 18.37 -8.79 -19.03
CA GLY A 146 18.46 -9.18 -17.62
C GLY A 146 18.98 -8.07 -16.70
N SER A 147 19.89 -7.19 -17.18
CA SER A 147 20.44 -6.12 -16.36
C SER A 147 19.44 -4.98 -16.09
N SER A 148 18.52 -4.72 -17.03
CA SER A 148 17.45 -3.74 -16.86
C SER A 148 16.33 -4.23 -15.93
N VAL A 149 16.11 -5.56 -15.82
CA VAL A 149 15.08 -6.13 -14.93
C VAL A 149 15.26 -5.65 -13.49
N ASP A 150 16.48 -5.76 -12.97
CA ASP A 150 16.77 -5.46 -11.57
C ASP A 150 16.57 -3.97 -11.26
N THR A 151 17.10 -3.10 -12.12
CA THR A 151 17.00 -1.64 -11.94
C THR A 151 15.55 -1.17 -12.09
N THR A 152 14.83 -1.64 -13.11
CA THR A 152 13.44 -1.28 -13.34
C THR A 152 12.55 -1.74 -12.20
N ALA A 153 12.70 -2.98 -11.72
CA ALA A 153 11.96 -3.48 -10.56
C ALA A 153 12.20 -2.61 -9.31
N GLN A 154 13.45 -2.22 -9.04
CA GLN A 154 13.77 -1.33 -7.93
C GLN A 154 13.11 0.05 -8.08
N CYS A 155 13.18 0.65 -9.27
CA CYS A 155 12.50 1.92 -9.54
C CYS A 155 10.98 1.82 -9.32
N MET A 156 10.35 0.72 -9.77
CA MET A 156 8.92 0.48 -9.55
C MET A 156 8.59 0.36 -8.05
N VAL A 157 9.41 -0.35 -7.26
CA VAL A 157 9.23 -0.46 -5.80
C VAL A 157 9.40 0.88 -5.09
N VAL A 158 10.35 1.71 -5.53
CA VAL A 158 10.55 3.07 -4.99
C VAL A 158 9.32 3.93 -5.27
N VAL A 159 8.85 3.98 -6.52
CA VAL A 159 7.64 4.74 -6.87
C VAL A 159 6.45 4.23 -6.08
N LEU A 160 6.20 2.92 -6.04
CA LEU A 160 5.11 2.32 -5.26
C LEU A 160 5.16 2.72 -3.77
N SER A 161 6.35 2.74 -3.18
CA SER A 161 6.52 2.95 -1.74
C SER A 161 6.51 4.43 -1.32
N TYR A 162 6.85 5.36 -2.22
CA TYR A 162 6.95 6.79 -1.91
C TYR A 162 5.93 7.67 -2.64
N TRP A 163 5.07 7.09 -3.48
CA TRP A 163 4.05 7.82 -4.23
C TRP A 163 3.11 8.64 -3.33
N LEU A 164 2.58 8.04 -2.25
CA LEU A 164 1.70 8.77 -1.34
C LEU A 164 2.40 9.91 -0.62
N SER A 165 3.69 9.76 -0.33
CA SER A 165 4.50 10.84 0.25
C SER A 165 4.68 11.99 -0.73
N PHE A 166 4.87 11.68 -2.02
CA PHE A 166 4.92 12.67 -3.10
C PHE A 166 3.58 13.41 -3.28
N GLU A 167 2.46 12.68 -3.35
CA GLU A 167 1.11 13.24 -3.41
C GLU A 167 0.79 14.11 -2.18
N TYR A 168 1.21 13.67 -0.99
CA TYR A 168 1.06 14.44 0.24
C TYR A 168 1.76 15.80 0.16
N VAL A 169 3.01 15.85 -0.32
CA VAL A 169 3.76 17.11 -0.45
C VAL A 169 3.12 18.05 -1.47
N GLN A 170 2.56 17.51 -2.55
CA GLN A 170 1.86 18.32 -3.55
C GLN A 170 0.60 18.99 -3.00
N ASN A 171 -0.15 18.31 -2.11
CA ASN A 171 -1.35 18.89 -1.53
C ASN A 171 -1.63 18.43 -0.08
N PRO A 172 -0.88 18.94 0.92
CA PRO A 172 -0.91 18.41 2.29
C PRO A 172 -2.28 18.45 2.97
N ARG A 173 -3.15 19.38 2.55
CA ARG A 173 -4.48 19.58 3.16
C ARG A 173 -5.56 18.68 2.59
N SER A 174 -5.32 18.03 1.45
CA SER A 174 -6.35 17.25 0.75
C SER A 174 -5.88 15.93 0.15
N ALA A 175 -4.57 15.66 0.16
CA ALA A 175 -3.97 14.44 -0.42
C ALA A 175 -4.45 13.14 0.25
N LEU A 176 -5.05 13.21 1.44
CA LEU A 176 -5.49 12.07 2.23
C LEU A 176 -7.01 12.03 2.42
N GLU A 177 -7.75 12.94 1.77
CA GLU A 177 -9.22 12.88 1.73
C GLU A 177 -9.65 11.72 0.83
N PRO A 178 -10.71 10.96 1.19
CA PRO A 178 -11.15 9.79 0.46
C PRO A 178 -11.35 10.05 -1.04
N ASP A 179 -11.97 11.17 -1.38
CA ASP A 179 -12.35 11.54 -2.75
C ASP A 179 -11.13 11.77 -3.66
N ARG A 180 -10.02 12.27 -3.10
CA ARG A 180 -8.76 12.48 -3.84
C ARG A 180 -7.84 11.27 -3.77
N GLY A 181 -8.06 10.38 -2.80
CA GLY A 181 -7.31 9.15 -2.63
C GLY A 181 -7.34 8.28 -3.87
N GLN A 182 -8.54 7.96 -4.35
CA GLN A 182 -8.69 7.06 -5.50
C GLN A 182 -7.98 7.57 -6.76
N ALA A 183 -8.12 8.86 -7.04
CA ALA A 183 -7.42 9.55 -8.12
C ALA A 183 -5.89 9.43 -7.99
N ALA A 184 -5.36 9.60 -6.78
CA ALA A 184 -3.94 9.45 -6.51
C ALA A 184 -3.47 8.00 -6.72
N LEU A 185 -4.25 6.99 -6.32
CA LEU A 185 -3.90 5.57 -6.53
C LEU A 185 -3.79 5.23 -8.02
N VAL A 186 -4.78 5.65 -8.80
CA VAL A 186 -4.80 5.47 -10.26
C VAL A 186 -3.58 6.11 -10.92
N ARG A 187 -3.26 7.37 -10.57
CA ARG A 187 -2.05 8.04 -11.07
C ARG A 187 -0.79 7.27 -10.68
N GLY A 188 -0.71 6.80 -9.44
CA GLY A 188 0.43 6.01 -8.96
C GLY A 188 0.67 4.76 -9.78
N ALA A 189 -0.39 3.98 -10.06
CA ALA A 189 -0.32 2.81 -10.92
C ALA A 189 0.19 3.16 -12.33
N LEU A 190 -0.33 4.25 -12.92
CA LEU A 190 0.15 4.74 -14.22
C LEU A 190 1.62 5.14 -14.19
N HIS A 191 2.08 5.84 -13.16
CA HIS A 191 3.48 6.24 -13.04
C HIS A 191 4.41 5.04 -12.94
N VAL A 192 4.01 3.98 -12.22
CA VAL A 192 4.78 2.73 -12.15
C VAL A 192 4.82 2.05 -13.52
N LEU A 193 3.70 1.91 -14.23
CA LEU A 193 3.66 1.28 -15.55
C LEU A 193 4.40 2.09 -16.63
N ASN A 194 4.41 3.41 -16.52
CA ASN A 194 5.11 4.27 -17.47
C ASN A 194 6.64 4.05 -17.48
N LEU A 195 7.20 3.49 -16.40
CA LEU A 195 8.60 3.04 -16.38
C LEU A 195 8.88 1.92 -17.39
N LEU A 196 7.83 1.21 -17.84
CA LEU A 196 7.95 0.12 -18.79
C LEU A 196 7.88 0.58 -20.25
N LEU A 197 7.46 1.82 -20.53
CA LEU A 197 7.27 2.33 -21.90
C LEU A 197 8.44 2.07 -22.86
N PRO A 198 9.73 2.18 -22.46
CA PRO A 198 10.85 1.89 -23.36
C PRO A 198 10.95 0.41 -23.77
N TYR A 199 10.37 -0.50 -22.99
CA TYR A 199 10.50 -1.95 -23.13
C TYR A 199 9.25 -2.62 -23.70
N LEU A 200 8.09 -1.97 -23.59
CA LEU A 200 6.81 -2.53 -24.04
C LEU A 200 6.76 -2.70 -25.57
N GLU A 201 6.21 -3.83 -26.02
CA GLU A 201 5.87 -4.04 -27.42
C GLU A 201 4.81 -3.02 -27.90
N PRO A 202 4.74 -2.69 -29.21
CA PRO A 202 3.85 -1.65 -29.75
C PRO A 202 2.38 -1.78 -29.30
N ASP A 203 1.81 -2.99 -29.36
CA ASP A 203 0.42 -3.23 -29.00
C ASP A 203 0.17 -3.00 -27.50
N GLN A 204 1.13 -3.41 -26.66
CA GLN A 204 1.07 -3.20 -25.20
C GLN A 204 1.21 -1.72 -24.84
N ARG A 205 2.05 -0.96 -25.57
CA ARG A 205 2.14 0.51 -25.41
C ARG A 205 0.83 1.19 -25.76
N LEU A 206 0.15 0.77 -26.83
CA LEU A 206 -1.15 1.30 -27.21
C LEU A 206 -2.21 0.95 -26.16
N HIS A 207 -2.18 -0.27 -25.64
CA HIS A 207 -3.08 -0.71 -24.59
C HIS A 207 -2.91 0.10 -23.30
N LEU A 208 -1.67 0.33 -22.84
CA LEU A 208 -1.38 1.18 -21.67
C LEU A 208 -1.94 2.60 -21.84
N ARG A 209 -1.76 3.19 -23.03
CA ARG A 209 -2.30 4.53 -23.32
C ARG A 209 -3.83 4.57 -23.28
N THR A 210 -4.48 3.52 -23.76
CA THR A 210 -5.94 3.39 -23.76
C THR A 210 -6.46 3.29 -22.32
N LEU A 211 -5.82 2.46 -21.48
CA LEU A 211 -6.13 2.39 -20.05
C LEU A 211 -5.96 3.74 -19.37
N ALA A 212 -4.84 4.42 -19.61
CA ALA A 212 -4.57 5.75 -19.02
C ALA A 212 -5.68 6.76 -19.34
N GLN A 213 -6.15 6.80 -20.59
CA GLN A 213 -7.23 7.70 -21.01
C GLN A 213 -8.57 7.37 -20.36
N ALA A 214 -8.92 6.09 -20.24
CA ALA A 214 -10.16 5.65 -19.61
C ALA A 214 -10.23 6.09 -18.14
N TYR A 215 -9.15 5.90 -17.39
CA TYR A 215 -9.11 6.25 -15.97
C TYR A 215 -8.91 7.74 -15.70
N GLN A 216 -8.25 8.48 -16.61
CA GLN A 216 -8.18 9.94 -16.53
C GLN A 216 -9.58 10.56 -16.67
N THR A 217 -10.38 10.07 -17.62
CA THR A 217 -11.76 10.55 -17.84
C THR A 217 -12.67 10.28 -16.65
N GLN A 218 -12.50 9.14 -15.96
CA GLN A 218 -13.26 8.83 -14.74
C GLN A 218 -12.84 9.71 -13.55
N THR A 219 -11.56 10.08 -13.48
CA THR A 219 -11.03 10.91 -12.41
C THR A 219 -11.43 12.38 -12.55
N ASP A 220 -11.52 12.89 -13.78
CA ASP A 220 -11.94 14.28 -14.05
C ASP A 220 -13.45 14.50 -13.89
N GLN A 221 -14.25 13.42 -13.81
CA GLN A 221 -15.70 13.45 -13.64
C GLN A 221 -16.16 13.23 -12.19
N ALA A 222 -15.24 12.93 -11.27
CA ALA A 222 -15.49 12.70 -9.84
C ALA A 222 -15.04 13.89 -8.99
#